data_AF-A0A434VFD1-F1
#
_entry.id   AF-A0A434VFD1-F1
#
_cell.length_a   1.000
_cell.length_b   1.000
_cell.length_c   1.000
_cell.angle_alpha   90.00
_cell.angle_beta   90.00
_cell.angle_gamma   90.00
#
_symmetry.space_group_name_H-M   'P 1'
#
loop_
_entity.id
_entity.type
_entity.pdbx_description
1 polymer ?
#
loop_
_entity_poly.entity_id
_entity_poly.type
_entity_poly.pdbx_seq_one_letter_code
_entity_poly.pdbx_strand_id
1 'polypeptide(L)'
;MNPSDLIGAAGATSMRLRLDALSPDDGMARYLLDRLTGEQVAAITQALLTDAKATELLKIALPRSLVSPFGLPESVMTDERMVAIRHADCDRPALLFANTDEDQGASLGDVTLIGAKQLTEESGPWVEAAAVGLGLSESQIATWRAALRGLTAADDWTLHQIATYVAMTRTRIETDAVPVTDALGWALPALRLPRDSGYFLGLGERDREVPRRWKKLFEKLVADRKPLMVKQRPNRQLVENEELREQFAEVRDDIPAEVHPAIEAFIEAAPGWGLEAEALSLFEWEAESVLQLFSGIKLKKTSLAQETINFFEFTFPDRLSPADNEYLRVLKG
;
A
#
# COMPACT_ATOMS: atom_id res chain seq x y z
N MET A 1 10.80 -3.09 -12.85
CA MET A 1 10.54 -1.70 -12.37
C MET A 1 10.57 -1.71 -10.86
N ASN A 2 11.32 -0.81 -10.23
CA ASN A 2 11.31 -0.70 -8.77
C ASN A 2 10.07 0.09 -8.28
N PRO A 3 9.78 0.14 -6.97
CA PRO A 3 8.61 0.86 -6.44
C PRO A 3 8.60 2.36 -6.77
N SER A 4 9.75 3.03 -6.79
CA SER A 4 9.88 4.45 -7.12
C SER A 4 9.55 4.71 -8.60
N ASP A 5 10.07 3.87 -9.50
CA ASP A 5 9.73 3.91 -10.94
C ASP A 5 8.23 3.75 -11.16
N LEU A 6 7.59 2.85 -10.40
CA LEU A 6 6.16 2.61 -10.49
C LEU A 6 5.32 3.76 -9.93
N ILE A 7 5.74 4.40 -8.83
CA ILE A 7 5.12 5.65 -8.36
C ILE A 7 5.18 6.70 -9.48
N GLY A 8 6.35 6.85 -10.10
CA GLY A 8 6.55 7.79 -11.20
C GLY A 8 5.62 7.52 -12.38
N ALA A 9 5.61 6.28 -12.86
CA ALA A 9 4.81 5.86 -14.00
C ALA A 9 3.29 5.92 -13.72
N ALA A 10 2.85 5.52 -12.52
CA ALA A 10 1.45 5.61 -12.11
C ALA A 10 1.01 7.07 -11.96
N GLY A 11 1.83 7.94 -11.35
CA GLY A 11 1.54 9.36 -11.23
C GLY A 11 1.49 10.06 -12.60
N ALA A 12 2.42 9.75 -13.50
CA ALA A 12 2.39 10.26 -14.87
C ALA A 12 1.16 9.77 -15.64
N THR A 13 0.75 8.51 -15.45
CA THR A 13 -0.47 7.97 -16.09
C THR A 13 -1.73 8.63 -15.53
N SER A 14 -1.83 8.85 -14.21
CA SER A 14 -2.93 9.61 -13.58
C SER A 14 -3.00 11.03 -14.15
N MET A 15 -1.86 11.71 -14.27
CA MET A 15 -1.79 13.05 -14.87
C MET A 15 -2.25 13.05 -16.34
N ARG A 16 -1.80 12.08 -17.14
CA ARG A 16 -2.20 11.98 -18.55
C ARG A 16 -3.72 11.87 -18.70
N LEU A 17 -4.37 11.02 -17.90
CA LEU A 17 -5.83 10.88 -17.91
C LEU A 17 -6.53 12.21 -17.57
N ARG A 18 -5.95 13.02 -16.69
CA ARG A 18 -6.47 14.34 -16.33
C ARG A 18 -6.27 15.35 -17.44
N LEU A 19 -5.11 15.34 -18.10
CA LEU A 19 -4.82 16.18 -19.26
C LEU A 19 -5.72 15.82 -20.47
N ASP A 20 -6.03 14.55 -20.66
CA ASP A 20 -6.93 14.07 -21.70
C ASP A 20 -8.39 14.51 -21.48
N ALA A 21 -8.77 14.76 -20.23
CA ALA A 21 -10.10 15.22 -19.84
C ALA A 21 -10.26 16.75 -19.89
N LEU A 22 -9.21 17.51 -20.19
CA LEU A 22 -9.28 18.98 -20.28
C LEU A 22 -10.15 19.42 -21.46
N SER A 23 -11.09 20.33 -21.19
CA SER A 23 -11.82 21.06 -22.23
C SER A 23 -11.12 22.39 -22.55
N PRO A 24 -11.15 22.87 -23.81
CA PRO A 24 -10.67 24.20 -24.16
C PRO A 24 -11.33 25.34 -23.37
N ASP A 25 -12.54 25.11 -22.84
CA ASP A 25 -13.32 26.08 -22.08
C ASP A 25 -12.96 26.13 -20.58
N ASP A 26 -12.15 25.19 -20.08
CA ASP A 26 -11.85 25.03 -18.64
C ASP A 26 -10.85 26.08 -18.09
N GLY A 27 -10.32 26.95 -18.95
CA GLY A 27 -9.21 27.83 -18.59
C GLY A 27 -7.94 27.05 -18.26
N MET A 28 -7.04 27.63 -17.45
CA MET A 28 -5.83 26.94 -17.01
C MET A 28 -6.13 26.00 -15.83
N ALA A 29 -5.90 24.71 -16.01
CA ALA A 29 -5.95 23.71 -14.95
C ALA A 29 -4.73 23.77 -14.03
N ARG A 30 -4.94 23.53 -12.73
CA ARG A 30 -3.87 23.56 -11.72
C ARG A 30 -3.86 22.26 -10.93
N TYR A 31 -2.68 21.62 -10.89
CA TYR A 31 -2.45 20.37 -10.19
C TYR A 31 -1.34 20.56 -9.16
N LEU A 32 -1.55 20.00 -7.97
CA LEU A 32 -0.59 20.05 -6.87
C LEU A 32 -0.21 18.64 -6.44
N LEU A 33 1.07 18.30 -6.55
CA LEU A 33 1.64 17.12 -5.90
C LEU A 33 1.68 17.40 -4.40
N ASP A 34 0.67 16.89 -3.68
CA ASP A 34 0.40 17.24 -2.28
C ASP A 34 1.10 16.29 -1.33
N ARG A 35 2.00 16.83 -0.48
CA ARG A 35 2.65 16.09 0.61
C ARG A 35 3.33 14.79 0.19
N LEU A 36 3.89 14.79 -1.03
CA LEU A 36 4.75 13.72 -1.51
C LEU A 36 6.21 14.01 -1.13
N THR A 37 7.02 12.97 -0.99
CA THR A 37 8.47 13.15 -0.75
C THR A 37 9.15 13.72 -2.01
N GLY A 38 10.30 14.37 -1.85
CA GLY A 38 11.06 14.89 -2.99
C GLY A 38 11.41 13.82 -4.03
N GLU A 39 11.69 12.60 -3.58
CA GLU A 39 11.93 11.45 -4.45
C GLU A 39 10.68 11.08 -5.27
N GLN A 40 9.52 11.01 -4.63
CA GLN A 40 8.25 10.69 -5.30
C GLN A 40 7.87 11.76 -6.33
N VAL A 41 8.01 13.04 -5.95
CA VAL A 41 7.81 14.18 -6.86
C VAL A 41 8.74 14.09 -8.05
N ALA A 42 10.02 13.79 -7.81
CA ALA A 42 11.01 13.64 -8.88
C ALA A 42 10.71 12.46 -9.80
N ALA A 43 10.34 11.29 -9.27
CA ALA A 43 9.99 10.12 -10.07
C ALA A 43 8.80 10.39 -10.99
N ILE A 44 7.74 11.04 -10.48
CA ILE A 44 6.56 11.43 -11.27
C ILE A 44 6.96 12.41 -12.37
N THR A 45 7.77 13.41 -12.02
CA THR A 45 8.21 14.44 -12.98
C THR A 45 9.09 13.86 -14.08
N GLN A 46 10.04 12.97 -13.74
CA GLN A 46 10.87 12.28 -14.72
C GLN A 46 10.00 11.49 -15.71
N ALA A 47 9.01 10.74 -15.21
CA ALA A 47 8.09 10.00 -16.07
C ALA A 47 7.26 10.94 -16.98
N LEU A 48 6.78 12.08 -16.46
CA LEU A 48 6.07 13.09 -17.25
C LEU A 48 6.92 13.71 -18.36
N LEU A 49 8.21 13.96 -18.09
CA LEU A 49 9.13 14.53 -19.08
C LEU A 49 9.45 13.58 -20.23
N THR A 50 9.20 12.28 -20.08
CA THR A 50 9.29 11.32 -21.20
C THR A 50 8.04 11.29 -22.08
N ASP A 51 6.94 11.90 -21.62
CA ASP A 51 5.67 11.96 -22.33
C ASP A 51 5.57 13.29 -23.10
N ALA A 52 5.61 13.21 -24.43
CA ALA A 52 5.58 14.38 -25.30
C ALA A 52 4.30 15.20 -25.14
N LYS A 53 3.15 14.53 -24.96
CA LYS A 53 1.86 15.22 -24.78
C LYS A 53 1.82 15.94 -23.44
N ALA A 54 2.30 15.30 -22.37
CA ALA A 54 2.41 15.95 -21.08
C ALA A 54 3.34 17.18 -21.16
N THR A 55 4.47 17.05 -21.85
CA THR A 55 5.45 18.14 -22.01
C THR A 55 4.89 19.32 -22.82
N GLU A 56 3.96 19.09 -23.74
CA GLU A 56 3.26 20.13 -24.50
C GLU A 56 2.21 20.86 -23.65
N LEU A 57 1.40 20.11 -22.89
CA LEU A 57 0.23 20.64 -22.19
C LEU A 57 0.53 21.16 -20.77
N LEU A 58 1.63 20.72 -20.16
CA LEU A 58 1.89 20.93 -18.73
C LEU A 58 3.10 21.84 -18.50
N LYS A 59 2.91 22.96 -17.82
CA LYS A 59 4.00 23.74 -17.23
C LYS A 59 4.32 23.14 -15.86
N ILE A 60 5.58 22.79 -15.61
CA ILE A 60 6.00 22.19 -14.33
C ILE A 60 6.87 23.19 -13.59
N ALA A 61 6.53 23.47 -12.34
CA ALA A 61 7.25 24.42 -11.48
C ALA A 61 7.38 23.85 -10.06
N LEU A 62 8.50 23.20 -9.77
CA LEU A 62 8.75 22.49 -8.52
C LEU A 62 9.72 23.27 -7.63
N PRO A 63 9.50 23.34 -6.32
CA PRO A 63 10.45 23.97 -5.41
C PRO A 63 11.83 23.33 -5.50
N ARG A 64 12.87 24.11 -5.81
CA ARG A 64 14.24 23.60 -5.96
C ARG A 64 14.75 22.89 -4.70
N SER A 65 14.40 23.43 -3.53
CA SER A 65 14.73 22.84 -2.24
C SER A 65 14.18 21.42 -2.06
N LEU A 66 13.10 21.07 -2.75
CA LEU A 66 12.47 19.75 -2.69
C LEU A 66 13.12 18.74 -3.63
N VAL A 67 13.49 19.15 -4.86
CA VAL A 67 13.81 18.22 -5.95
C VAL A 67 15.25 18.27 -6.47
N SER A 68 16.06 19.25 -6.06
CA SER A 68 17.44 19.40 -6.53
C SER A 68 18.34 18.15 -6.40
N PRO A 69 18.22 17.28 -5.38
CA PRO A 69 19.06 16.09 -5.28
C PRO A 69 18.76 15.00 -6.33
N PHE A 70 17.64 15.09 -7.05
CA PHE A 70 17.11 13.98 -7.86
C PHE A 70 17.31 14.14 -9.37
N GLY A 71 18.19 15.05 -9.80
CA GLY A 71 18.63 15.13 -11.21
C GLY A 71 17.56 15.57 -12.21
N LEU A 72 16.53 16.29 -11.77
CA LEU A 72 15.58 16.95 -12.68
C LEU A 72 16.25 18.11 -13.44
N PRO A 73 15.78 18.46 -14.64
CA PRO A 73 16.30 19.60 -15.38
C PRO A 73 15.92 20.93 -14.72
N GLU A 74 16.76 21.95 -14.91
CA GLU A 74 16.54 23.29 -14.39
C GLU A 74 15.20 23.91 -14.82
N SER A 75 14.72 23.55 -16.01
CA SER A 75 13.49 24.06 -16.61
C SER A 75 12.21 23.71 -15.86
N VAL A 76 12.24 22.73 -14.95
CA VAL A 76 11.06 22.35 -14.13
C VAL A 76 11.19 22.79 -12.67
N MET A 77 12.31 23.44 -12.31
CA MET A 77 12.57 23.92 -10.95
C MET A 77 12.29 25.41 -10.84
N THR A 78 11.92 25.84 -9.63
CA THR A 78 11.72 27.25 -9.31
C THR A 78 12.09 27.55 -7.87
N ASP A 79 12.49 28.80 -7.63
CA ASP A 79 12.73 29.38 -6.31
C ASP A 79 11.57 30.31 -5.89
N GLU A 80 10.52 30.41 -6.71
CA GLU A 80 9.31 31.18 -6.41
C GLU A 80 8.45 30.52 -5.33
N ARG A 81 7.69 31.34 -4.60
CA ARG A 81 6.72 30.85 -3.63
C ARG A 81 5.49 30.30 -4.35
N MET A 82 4.86 29.26 -3.78
CA MET A 82 3.63 28.63 -4.31
C MET A 82 2.54 29.63 -4.71
N VAL A 83 2.32 30.67 -3.89
CA VAL A 83 1.32 31.71 -4.17
C VAL A 83 1.65 32.48 -5.46
N ALA A 84 2.93 32.78 -5.71
CA ALA A 84 3.36 33.45 -6.93
C ALA A 84 3.14 32.54 -8.15
N ILE A 85 3.55 31.27 -8.05
CA ILE A 85 3.40 30.27 -9.12
C ILE A 85 1.93 30.09 -9.51
N ARG A 86 1.00 30.06 -8.54
CA ARG A 86 -0.45 29.91 -8.78
C ARG A 86 -1.04 31.02 -9.66
N HIS A 87 -0.56 32.23 -9.46
CA HIS A 87 -1.04 33.44 -10.13
C HIS A 87 -0.20 33.85 -11.34
N ALA A 88 0.89 33.12 -11.61
CA ALA A 88 1.70 33.37 -12.78
C ALA A 88 0.93 33.07 -14.06
N ASP A 89 1.17 33.89 -15.09
CA ASP A 89 0.68 33.59 -16.43
C ASP A 89 1.29 32.27 -16.92
N CYS A 90 0.45 31.43 -17.50
CA CYS A 90 0.83 30.15 -18.05
C CYS A 90 0.48 30.13 -19.53
N ASP A 91 1.49 29.87 -20.33
CA ASP A 91 1.43 29.67 -21.77
C ASP A 91 0.93 28.26 -22.15
N ARG A 92 0.63 27.43 -21.14
CA ARG A 92 0.15 26.05 -21.30
C ARG A 92 -1.21 25.84 -20.63
N PRO A 93 -2.03 24.90 -21.13
CA PRO A 93 -3.34 24.59 -20.57
C PRO A 93 -3.33 24.13 -19.11
N ALA A 94 -2.21 23.58 -18.62
CA ALA A 94 -2.11 23.09 -17.26
C ALA A 94 -0.80 23.51 -16.56
N LEU A 95 -0.87 23.67 -15.24
CA LEU A 95 0.25 23.96 -14.35
C LEU A 95 0.35 22.88 -13.26
N LEU A 96 1.52 22.26 -13.12
CA LEU A 96 1.88 21.32 -12.06
C LEU A 96 2.93 21.93 -11.12
N PHE A 97 2.67 21.84 -9.82
CA PHE A 97 3.59 22.28 -8.78
C PHE A 97 3.50 21.32 -7.58
N ALA A 98 4.36 21.49 -6.57
CA ALA A 98 4.46 20.60 -5.42
C ALA A 98 4.60 21.36 -4.10
N ASN A 99 4.13 20.76 -3.01
CA ASN A 99 4.33 21.24 -1.65
C ASN A 99 4.78 20.10 -0.71
N THR A 100 5.25 20.48 0.48
CA THR A 100 5.53 19.55 1.57
C THR A 100 4.85 19.91 2.89
N ASP A 101 4.23 21.10 3.01
CA ASP A 101 3.73 21.64 4.29
C ASP A 101 2.21 21.48 4.46
N GLU A 102 1.78 21.18 5.69
CA GLU A 102 0.37 21.05 6.10
C GLU A 102 -0.43 22.35 6.02
N ASP A 103 0.21 23.50 6.25
CA ASP A 103 -0.46 24.81 6.39
C ASP A 103 -0.89 25.45 5.06
N GLN A 104 -0.51 24.89 3.92
CA GLN A 104 -0.82 25.46 2.61
C GLN A 104 -2.03 24.83 1.91
N GLY A 105 -2.61 23.77 2.49
CA GLY A 105 -3.78 23.08 1.92
C GLY A 105 -5.12 23.81 2.07
N ALA A 106 -5.23 24.75 3.01
CA ALA A 106 -6.52 25.27 3.47
C ALA A 106 -7.15 26.40 2.63
N SER A 107 -6.49 26.89 1.56
CA SER A 107 -6.99 27.99 0.71
C SER A 107 -6.76 27.76 -0.79
N LEU A 108 -7.11 26.56 -1.27
CA LEU A 108 -6.84 26.09 -2.63
C LEU A 108 -8.12 25.76 -3.40
N GLY A 109 -9.06 26.71 -3.51
CA GLY A 109 -10.37 26.49 -4.13
C GLY A 109 -10.37 25.97 -5.58
N ASP A 110 -9.29 26.22 -6.34
CA ASP A 110 -9.18 25.87 -7.78
C ASP A 110 -7.95 25.00 -8.11
N VAL A 111 -7.53 24.12 -7.19
CA VAL A 111 -6.36 23.24 -7.40
C VAL A 111 -6.75 21.78 -7.18
N THR A 112 -6.41 20.92 -8.14
CA THR A 112 -6.59 19.48 -8.01
C THR A 112 -5.39 18.87 -7.29
N LEU A 113 -5.64 18.28 -6.13
CA LEU A 113 -4.60 17.62 -5.33
C LEU A 113 -4.29 16.22 -5.87
N ILE A 114 -3.00 15.90 -5.93
CA ILE A 114 -2.45 14.58 -6.29
C ILE A 114 -1.47 14.20 -5.18
N GLY A 115 -2.00 13.74 -4.06
CA GLY A 115 -1.20 13.26 -2.94
C GLY A 115 -1.21 11.73 -2.85
N ALA A 116 -0.58 11.22 -1.79
CA ALA A 116 -0.51 9.78 -1.53
C ALA A 116 -1.89 9.12 -1.55
N LYS A 117 -2.91 9.76 -0.95
CA LYS A 117 -4.28 9.25 -0.91
C LYS A 117 -4.91 9.14 -2.31
N GLN A 118 -4.81 10.17 -3.13
CA GLN A 118 -5.39 10.13 -4.49
C GLN A 118 -4.68 9.06 -5.33
N LEU A 119 -3.36 8.98 -5.24
CA LEU A 119 -2.59 7.96 -5.95
C LEU A 119 -2.93 6.54 -5.49
N THR A 120 -3.15 6.29 -4.20
CA THR A 120 -3.51 4.95 -3.72
C THR A 120 -4.95 4.56 -4.09
N GLU A 121 -5.90 5.50 -4.09
CA GLU A 121 -7.30 5.23 -4.45
C GLU A 121 -7.48 4.98 -5.96
N GLU A 122 -6.63 5.58 -6.81
CA GLU A 122 -6.67 5.45 -8.26
C GLU A 122 -5.93 4.20 -8.79
N SER A 123 -6.55 3.04 -8.58
CA SER A 123 -6.05 1.74 -9.09
C SER A 123 -5.70 1.65 -10.60
N GLY A 124 -6.37 2.43 -11.46
CA GLY A 124 -6.24 2.33 -12.92
C GLY A 124 -4.83 2.64 -13.41
N PRO A 125 -4.31 3.84 -13.13
CA PRO A 125 -2.95 4.26 -13.47
C PRO A 125 -1.85 3.27 -13.04
N TRP A 126 -1.97 2.67 -11.86
CA TRP A 126 -1.01 1.68 -11.37
C TRP A 126 -0.96 0.43 -12.24
N VAL A 127 -2.12 -0.16 -12.53
CA VAL A 127 -2.20 -1.39 -13.32
C VAL A 127 -1.80 -1.11 -14.77
N GLU A 128 -2.18 0.05 -15.32
CA GLU A 128 -1.77 0.44 -16.66
C GLU A 128 -0.26 0.58 -16.78
N ALA A 129 0.38 1.31 -15.86
CA ALA A 129 1.84 1.42 -15.81
C ALA A 129 2.51 0.06 -15.61
N ALA A 130 2.00 -0.76 -14.68
CA ALA A 130 2.60 -2.04 -14.33
C ALA A 130 2.37 -3.14 -15.37
N ALA A 131 1.35 -3.06 -16.21
CA ALA A 131 1.05 -4.05 -17.25
C ALA A 131 1.88 -3.87 -18.53
N VAL A 132 2.52 -2.71 -18.73
CA VAL A 132 3.29 -2.41 -19.95
C VAL A 132 4.35 -3.49 -20.19
N GLY A 133 4.33 -4.13 -21.36
CA GLY A 133 5.31 -5.13 -21.76
C GLY A 133 5.09 -6.54 -21.19
N LEU A 134 4.07 -6.77 -20.36
CA LEU A 134 3.78 -8.10 -19.80
C LEU A 134 2.96 -9.00 -20.73
N GLY A 135 2.40 -8.46 -21.82
CA GLY A 135 1.55 -9.24 -22.74
C GLY A 135 0.23 -9.74 -22.12
N LEU A 136 -0.24 -9.10 -21.05
CA LEU A 136 -1.50 -9.46 -20.40
C LEU A 136 -2.71 -9.14 -21.28
N SER A 137 -3.69 -10.05 -21.29
CA SER A 137 -5.00 -9.81 -21.93
C SER A 137 -5.81 -8.74 -21.18
N GLU A 138 -6.82 -8.18 -21.85
CA GLU A 138 -7.72 -7.19 -21.24
C GLU A 138 -8.41 -7.72 -19.98
N SER A 139 -8.83 -9.00 -19.96
CA SER A 139 -9.46 -9.60 -18.78
C SER A 139 -8.46 -9.79 -17.62
N GLN A 140 -7.19 -10.09 -17.91
CA GLN A 140 -6.15 -10.14 -16.87
C GLN A 140 -5.86 -8.75 -16.30
N ILE A 141 -5.82 -7.71 -17.14
CA ILE A 141 -5.69 -6.32 -16.71
C ILE A 141 -6.92 -5.89 -15.88
N ALA A 142 -8.13 -6.23 -16.31
CA ALA A 142 -9.37 -5.97 -15.57
C ALA A 142 -9.39 -6.69 -14.21
N THR A 143 -8.90 -7.93 -14.16
CA THR A 143 -8.73 -8.70 -12.92
C THR A 143 -7.76 -8.01 -11.97
N TRP A 144 -6.58 -7.60 -12.44
CA TRP A 144 -5.61 -6.89 -11.61
C TRP A 144 -6.16 -5.55 -11.10
N ARG A 145 -6.86 -4.80 -11.96
CA ARG A 145 -7.51 -3.54 -11.57
C ARG A 145 -8.59 -3.77 -10.52
N ALA A 146 -9.41 -4.81 -10.66
CA ALA A 146 -10.42 -5.17 -9.67
C ALA A 146 -9.80 -5.59 -8.33
N ALA A 147 -8.71 -6.35 -8.37
CA ALA A 147 -7.94 -6.74 -7.19
C ALA A 147 -7.38 -5.52 -6.45
N LEU A 148 -6.73 -4.60 -7.17
CA LEU A 148 -6.14 -3.41 -6.56
C LEU A 148 -7.21 -2.47 -5.96
N ARG A 149 -8.38 -2.33 -6.62
CA ARG A 149 -9.54 -1.63 -6.02
C ARG A 149 -10.07 -2.31 -4.77
N GLY A 150 -10.11 -3.65 -4.77
CA GLY A 150 -10.51 -4.42 -3.61
C GLY A 150 -9.55 -4.22 -2.44
N LEU A 151 -8.25 -4.25 -2.72
CA LEU A 151 -7.18 -4.02 -1.76
C LEU A 151 -7.30 -2.64 -1.11
N THR A 152 -7.36 -1.58 -1.91
CA THR A 152 -7.38 -0.18 -1.42
C THR A 152 -8.67 0.15 -0.66
N ALA A 153 -9.73 -0.63 -0.87
CA ALA A 153 -10.98 -0.48 -0.13
C ALA A 153 -11.07 -1.36 1.13
N ALA A 154 -10.10 -2.27 1.36
CA ALA A 154 -10.12 -3.23 2.47
C ALA A 154 -9.41 -2.73 3.74
N ASP A 155 -8.38 -1.91 3.58
CA ASP A 155 -7.56 -1.36 4.69
C ASP A 155 -6.86 -0.09 4.20
N ASP A 156 -6.29 0.68 5.13
CA ASP A 156 -5.48 1.86 4.82
C ASP A 156 -4.05 1.45 4.51
N TRP A 157 -3.65 1.62 3.24
CA TRP A 157 -2.31 1.29 2.75
C TRP A 157 -1.51 2.55 2.46
N THR A 158 -0.25 2.56 2.87
CA THR A 158 0.67 3.63 2.46
C THR A 158 0.96 3.55 0.96
N LEU A 159 1.31 4.70 0.36
CA LEU A 159 1.73 4.76 -1.05
C LEU A 159 2.89 3.80 -1.35
N HIS A 160 3.84 3.69 -0.41
CA HIS A 160 4.98 2.78 -0.55
C HIS A 160 4.53 1.32 -0.58
N GLN A 161 3.60 0.90 0.30
CA GLN A 161 3.09 -0.48 0.29
C GLN A 161 2.38 -0.83 -1.02
N ILE A 162 1.55 0.07 -1.54
CA ILE A 162 0.89 -0.13 -2.84
C ILE A 162 1.91 -0.23 -3.96
N ALA A 163 2.91 0.67 -3.99
CA ALA A 163 3.96 0.66 -5.00
C ALA A 163 4.77 -0.65 -4.97
N THR A 164 5.20 -1.08 -3.79
CA THR A 164 5.96 -2.32 -3.61
C THR A 164 5.12 -3.54 -3.97
N TYR A 165 3.85 -3.58 -3.59
CA TYR A 165 2.93 -4.68 -3.92
C TYR A 165 2.74 -4.83 -5.44
N VAL A 166 2.51 -3.72 -6.13
CA VAL A 166 2.37 -3.69 -7.60
C VAL A 166 3.70 -4.07 -8.29
N ALA A 167 4.84 -3.59 -7.76
CA ALA A 167 6.17 -3.92 -8.28
C ALA A 167 6.50 -5.41 -8.15
N MET A 168 6.23 -6.00 -6.99
CA MET A 168 6.42 -7.42 -6.73
C MET A 168 5.50 -8.27 -7.62
N THR A 169 4.22 -7.87 -7.73
CA THR A 169 3.25 -8.55 -8.62
C THR A 169 3.74 -8.53 -10.07
N ARG A 170 4.13 -7.35 -10.58
CA ARG A 170 4.70 -7.21 -11.94
C ARG A 170 5.89 -8.15 -12.13
N THR A 171 6.87 -8.05 -11.22
CA THR A 171 8.13 -8.80 -11.32
C THR A 171 7.84 -10.30 -11.39
N ARG A 172 6.95 -10.80 -10.53
CA ARG A 172 6.55 -12.20 -10.50
C ARG A 172 5.89 -12.67 -11.80
N ILE A 173 5.03 -11.85 -12.42
CA ILE A 173 4.44 -12.15 -13.73
C ILE A 173 5.53 -12.18 -14.81
N GLU A 174 6.42 -11.19 -14.81
CA GLU A 174 7.48 -11.01 -15.81
C GLU A 174 8.53 -12.13 -15.78
N THR A 175 8.94 -12.56 -14.58
CA THR A 175 10.00 -13.57 -14.41
C THR A 175 9.49 -15.00 -14.52
N ASP A 176 8.33 -15.30 -13.92
CA ASP A 176 7.88 -16.68 -13.72
C ASP A 176 6.66 -17.06 -14.57
N ALA A 177 6.15 -16.11 -15.37
CA ALA A 177 5.01 -16.31 -16.28
C ALA A 177 3.77 -16.89 -15.59
N VAL A 178 3.53 -16.52 -14.33
CA VAL A 178 2.40 -16.99 -13.54
C VAL A 178 1.13 -16.14 -13.77
N PRO A 179 -0.07 -16.68 -13.50
CA PRO A 179 -1.31 -15.91 -13.54
C PRO A 179 -1.29 -14.72 -12.58
N VAL A 180 -2.02 -13.64 -12.92
CA VAL A 180 -2.18 -12.44 -12.06
C VAL A 180 -2.61 -12.80 -10.64
N THR A 181 -3.54 -13.75 -10.48
CA THR A 181 -4.04 -14.19 -9.17
C THR A 181 -2.95 -14.82 -8.30
N ASP A 182 -2.01 -15.57 -8.90
CA ASP A 182 -0.86 -16.16 -8.21
C ASP A 182 0.11 -15.06 -7.76
N ALA A 183 0.50 -14.19 -8.70
CA ALA A 183 1.43 -13.10 -8.45
C ALA A 183 0.94 -12.13 -7.35
N LEU A 184 -0.37 -11.88 -7.28
CA LEU A 184 -0.98 -11.09 -6.21
C LEU A 184 -0.80 -11.75 -4.83
N GLY A 185 -1.00 -13.06 -4.75
CA GLY A 185 -0.78 -13.84 -3.51
C GLY A 185 0.70 -13.89 -3.11
N TRP A 186 1.59 -13.99 -4.12
CA TRP A 186 3.03 -13.98 -3.93
C TRP A 186 3.54 -12.65 -3.35
N ALA A 187 2.92 -11.53 -3.76
CA ALA A 187 3.32 -10.17 -3.41
C ALA A 187 2.82 -9.68 -2.03
N LEU A 188 2.00 -10.46 -1.32
CA LEU A 188 1.45 -10.13 0.00
C LEU A 188 2.46 -9.61 1.05
N PRO A 189 3.75 -10.03 1.06
CA PRO A 189 4.75 -9.47 1.98
C PRO A 189 4.90 -7.95 1.91
N ALA A 190 4.69 -7.33 0.74
CA ALA A 190 4.69 -5.88 0.60
C ALA A 190 3.63 -5.18 1.48
N LEU A 191 2.59 -5.90 1.85
CA LEU A 191 1.46 -5.44 2.66
C LEU A 191 1.59 -5.87 4.13
N ARG A 192 2.74 -6.43 4.52
CA ARG A 192 2.97 -7.04 5.84
C ARG A 192 2.06 -8.23 6.13
N LEU A 193 1.74 -8.96 5.07
CA LEU A 193 0.97 -10.20 5.11
C LEU A 193 1.90 -11.35 4.69
N PRO A 194 1.72 -12.57 5.21
CA PRO A 194 2.49 -13.71 4.75
C PRO A 194 2.19 -14.00 3.28
N ARG A 195 3.22 -14.40 2.53
CA ARG A 195 3.09 -14.87 1.15
C ARG A 195 2.11 -16.03 1.08
N ASP A 196 1.21 -16.02 0.11
CA ASP A 196 0.33 -17.14 -0.18
C ASP A 196 -0.10 -17.07 -1.65
N SER A 197 0.75 -17.63 -2.52
CA SER A 197 0.53 -17.60 -3.97
C SER A 197 -0.78 -18.32 -4.37
N GLY A 198 -1.24 -19.26 -3.54
CA GLY A 198 -2.48 -20.00 -3.76
C GLY A 198 -3.75 -19.24 -3.37
N TYR A 199 -3.65 -18.19 -2.55
CA TYR A 199 -4.79 -17.60 -1.83
C TYR A 199 -5.94 -17.16 -2.74
N PHE A 200 -5.62 -16.53 -3.88
CA PHE A 200 -6.62 -15.96 -4.79
C PHE A 200 -7.03 -16.91 -5.92
N LEU A 201 -6.41 -18.09 -6.05
CA LEU A 201 -6.70 -19.04 -7.13
C LEU A 201 -8.12 -19.59 -7.07
N GLY A 202 -8.70 -19.68 -5.86
CA GLY A 202 -10.08 -20.12 -5.65
C GLY A 202 -11.15 -19.13 -6.13
N LEU A 203 -10.76 -17.92 -6.55
CA LEU A 203 -11.70 -16.93 -7.07
C LEU A 203 -12.17 -17.34 -8.48
N GLY A 204 -13.45 -17.70 -8.60
CA GLY A 204 -14.06 -18.10 -9.86
C GLY A 204 -14.00 -16.97 -10.90
N GLU A 205 -13.90 -17.33 -12.18
CA GLU A 205 -13.66 -16.37 -13.28
C GLU A 205 -14.63 -15.19 -13.30
N ARG A 206 -15.92 -15.44 -13.05
CA ARG A 206 -16.98 -14.40 -13.03
C ARG A 206 -16.82 -13.38 -11.90
N ASP A 207 -16.11 -13.75 -10.83
CA ASP A 207 -15.88 -12.89 -9.67
C ASP A 207 -14.53 -12.14 -9.76
N ARG A 208 -13.64 -12.51 -10.69
CA ARG A 208 -12.28 -11.93 -10.81
C ARG A 208 -12.27 -10.46 -11.22
N GLU A 209 -13.29 -10.00 -11.94
CA GLU A 209 -13.41 -8.60 -12.33
C GLU A 209 -14.30 -7.80 -11.35
N VAL A 210 -14.72 -8.41 -10.23
CA VAL A 210 -15.64 -7.79 -9.26
C VAL A 210 -14.89 -7.28 -8.02
N PRO A 211 -14.62 -5.97 -7.88
CA PRO A 211 -13.77 -5.44 -6.80
C PRO A 211 -14.26 -5.78 -5.39
N ARG A 212 -15.59 -5.86 -5.18
CA ARG A 212 -16.18 -6.21 -3.89
C ARG A 212 -15.79 -7.63 -3.42
N ARG A 213 -15.54 -8.55 -4.35
CA ARG A 213 -15.10 -9.92 -4.01
C ARG A 213 -13.68 -9.91 -3.49
N TRP A 214 -12.80 -9.19 -4.18
CA TRP A 214 -11.42 -8.95 -3.76
C TRP A 214 -11.34 -8.26 -2.41
N LYS A 215 -12.14 -7.21 -2.18
CA LYS A 215 -12.21 -6.51 -0.90
C LYS A 215 -12.43 -7.50 0.26
N LYS A 216 -13.43 -8.39 0.15
CA LYS A 216 -13.72 -9.39 1.19
C LYS A 216 -12.56 -10.34 1.46
N LEU A 217 -11.82 -10.73 0.43
CA LEU A 217 -10.65 -11.59 0.57
C LEU A 217 -9.51 -10.86 1.27
N PHE A 218 -9.24 -9.61 0.91
CA PHE A 218 -8.23 -8.79 1.60
C PHE A 218 -8.63 -8.47 3.04
N GLU A 219 -9.89 -8.10 3.31
CA GLU A 219 -10.39 -7.90 4.68
C GLU A 219 -10.18 -9.14 5.55
N LYS A 220 -10.41 -10.34 4.97
CA LYS A 220 -10.17 -11.61 5.66
C LYS A 220 -8.68 -11.83 5.93
N LEU A 221 -7.78 -11.64 4.95
CA LEU A 221 -6.34 -11.73 5.16
C LEU A 221 -5.86 -10.78 6.26
N VAL A 222 -6.33 -9.54 6.22
CA VAL A 222 -5.98 -8.49 7.18
C VAL A 222 -6.46 -8.86 8.58
N ALA A 223 -7.68 -9.38 8.72
CA ALA A 223 -8.20 -9.78 10.02
C ALA A 223 -7.52 -11.03 10.59
N ASP A 224 -7.28 -12.03 9.74
CA ASP A 224 -6.85 -13.36 10.19
C ASP A 224 -5.33 -13.51 10.30
N ARG A 225 -4.57 -12.90 9.38
CA ARG A 225 -3.12 -13.17 9.22
C ARG A 225 -2.21 -12.01 9.59
N LYS A 226 -2.62 -10.76 9.34
CA LYS A 226 -1.81 -9.57 9.70
C LYS A 226 -1.45 -9.51 11.19
N PRO A 227 -2.37 -9.81 12.15
CA PRO A 227 -2.03 -9.81 13.57
C PRO A 227 -0.97 -10.86 13.92
N LEU A 228 -1.01 -12.03 13.28
CA LEU A 228 -0.07 -13.12 13.56
C LEU A 228 1.37 -12.72 13.22
N MET A 229 1.56 -11.94 12.15
CA MET A 229 2.87 -11.40 11.77
C MET A 229 3.44 -10.39 12.76
N VAL A 230 2.65 -9.90 13.71
CA VAL A 230 3.11 -9.03 14.81
C VAL A 230 2.94 -9.70 16.17
N LYS A 231 2.85 -11.04 16.20
CA LYS A 231 2.63 -11.87 17.41
C LYS A 231 1.38 -11.47 18.18
N GLN A 232 0.31 -11.20 17.45
CA GLN A 232 -1.00 -10.93 18.00
C GLN A 232 -2.01 -11.92 17.45
N ARG A 233 -2.96 -12.31 18.29
CA ARG A 233 -4.16 -13.03 17.87
C ARG A 233 -5.11 -12.07 17.15
N PRO A 234 -6.14 -12.58 16.45
CA PRO A 234 -7.17 -11.71 15.85
C PRO A 234 -7.84 -10.75 16.85
N ASN A 235 -7.96 -11.13 18.13
CA ASN A 235 -8.47 -10.27 19.20
C ASN A 235 -7.40 -9.39 19.88
N ARG A 236 -6.23 -9.25 19.25
CA ARG A 236 -5.08 -8.43 19.68
C ARG A 236 -4.37 -8.88 20.95
N GLN A 237 -4.74 -10.03 21.52
CA GLN A 237 -3.93 -10.62 22.59
C GLN A 237 -2.54 -10.98 22.05
N LEU A 238 -1.50 -10.68 22.83
CA LEU A 238 -0.15 -11.10 22.49
C LEU A 238 -0.04 -12.62 22.52
N VAL A 239 0.74 -13.13 21.56
CA VAL A 239 1.18 -14.51 21.50
C VAL A 239 2.57 -14.55 22.14
N GLU A 240 2.70 -15.32 23.22
CA GLU A 240 3.96 -15.42 23.95
C GLU A 240 4.98 -16.24 23.16
N ASN A 241 6.27 -15.90 23.29
CA ASN A 241 7.34 -16.64 22.61
C ASN A 241 7.38 -18.11 23.02
N GLU A 242 7.08 -18.43 24.29
CA GLU A 242 7.03 -19.82 24.75
C GLU A 242 5.91 -20.62 24.07
N GLU A 243 4.74 -20.01 23.86
CA GLU A 243 3.62 -20.66 23.17
C GLU A 243 3.97 -20.95 21.70
N LEU A 244 4.66 -20.02 21.03
CA LEU A 244 5.17 -20.26 19.67
C LEU A 244 6.26 -21.34 19.65
N ARG A 245 7.13 -21.39 20.66
CA ARG A 245 8.21 -22.39 20.75
C ARG A 245 7.66 -23.79 20.98
N GLU A 246 6.71 -23.94 21.89
CA GLU A 246 5.98 -25.19 22.13
C GLU A 246 5.26 -25.64 20.85
N GLN A 247 4.49 -24.74 20.23
CA GLN A 247 3.78 -25.04 18.99
C GLN A 247 4.74 -25.43 17.87
N PHE A 248 5.84 -24.69 17.68
CA PHE A 248 6.82 -25.01 16.66
C PHE A 248 7.47 -26.38 16.90
N ALA A 249 7.77 -26.74 18.16
CA ALA A 249 8.31 -28.06 18.48
C ALA A 249 7.34 -29.19 18.12
N GLU A 250 6.03 -28.99 18.24
CA GLU A 250 5.01 -29.97 17.86
C GLU A 250 4.87 -30.14 16.35
N VAL A 251 4.94 -29.05 15.58
CA VAL A 251 4.71 -29.06 14.11
C VAL A 251 5.99 -29.00 13.28
N ARG A 252 7.17 -29.08 13.92
CA ARG A 252 8.47 -28.85 13.28
C ARG A 252 8.68 -29.73 12.06
N ASP A 253 8.27 -31.00 12.15
CA ASP A 253 8.45 -32.00 11.10
C ASP A 253 7.49 -31.81 9.91
N ASP A 254 6.39 -31.06 10.10
CA ASP A 254 5.44 -30.70 9.04
C ASP A 254 5.86 -29.44 8.25
N ILE A 255 6.87 -28.72 8.75
CA ILE A 255 7.40 -27.49 8.16
C ILE A 255 8.76 -27.79 7.50
N PRO A 256 9.01 -27.37 6.25
CA PRO A 256 10.30 -27.58 5.59
C PRO A 256 11.47 -26.99 6.38
N ALA A 257 12.60 -27.70 6.40
CA ALA A 257 13.76 -27.37 7.23
C ALA A 257 14.37 -26.00 6.89
N GLU A 258 14.27 -25.56 5.64
CA GLU A 258 14.71 -24.26 5.15
C GLU A 258 13.96 -23.07 5.79
N VAL A 259 12.74 -23.28 6.29
CA VAL A 259 11.92 -22.26 6.94
C VAL A 259 12.30 -22.11 8.42
N HIS A 260 12.85 -23.16 9.04
CA HIS A 260 13.10 -23.23 10.49
C HIS A 260 13.91 -22.04 11.03
N PRO A 261 15.01 -21.59 10.40
CA PRO A 261 15.78 -20.46 10.91
C PRO A 261 14.97 -19.15 10.97
N ALA A 262 14.07 -18.92 10.00
CA ALA A 262 13.22 -17.73 10.00
C ALA A 262 12.14 -17.80 11.08
N ILE A 263 11.59 -19.00 11.34
CA ILE A 263 10.66 -19.22 12.45
C ILE A 263 11.36 -19.00 13.78
N GLU A 264 12.54 -19.59 13.99
CA GLU A 264 13.31 -19.43 15.24
C GLU A 264 13.66 -17.95 15.47
N ALA A 265 14.12 -17.22 14.45
CA ALA A 265 14.38 -15.80 14.54
C ALA A 265 13.11 -14.99 14.85
N PHE A 266 11.99 -15.31 14.19
CA PHE A 266 10.70 -14.69 14.48
C PHE A 266 10.27 -14.94 15.92
N ILE A 267 10.41 -16.15 16.44
CA ILE A 267 10.08 -16.50 17.83
C ILE A 267 10.91 -15.69 18.82
N GLU A 268 12.21 -15.49 18.60
CA GLU A 268 13.05 -14.71 19.51
C GLU A 268 12.81 -13.19 19.44
N ALA A 269 12.34 -12.67 18.31
CA ALA A 269 12.11 -11.24 18.12
C ALA A 269 11.05 -10.66 19.09
N ALA A 270 11.11 -9.36 19.34
CA ALA A 270 10.04 -8.68 20.07
C ALA A 270 8.73 -8.65 19.24
N PRO A 271 7.54 -8.62 19.88
CA PRO A 271 6.28 -8.42 19.17
C PRO A 271 6.28 -7.12 18.34
N GLY A 272 5.78 -7.19 17.11
CA GLY A 272 5.78 -6.08 16.17
C GLY A 272 6.22 -6.49 14.77
N TRP A 273 6.16 -5.56 13.83
CA TRP A 273 6.69 -5.76 12.49
C TRP A 273 8.16 -5.35 12.45
N GLY A 274 9.05 -6.32 12.30
CA GLY A 274 10.51 -6.16 12.18
C GLY A 274 11.10 -7.02 11.06
N LEU A 275 12.42 -7.07 10.98
CA LEU A 275 13.14 -7.83 9.92
C LEU A 275 12.83 -9.33 9.98
N GLU A 276 12.60 -9.88 11.16
CA GLU A 276 12.31 -11.29 11.39
C GLU A 276 10.88 -11.64 10.94
N ALA A 277 9.91 -10.75 11.18
CA ALA A 277 8.56 -10.88 10.67
C ALA A 277 8.51 -10.75 9.14
N GLU A 278 9.28 -9.80 8.59
CA GLU A 278 9.44 -9.64 7.15
C GLU A 278 10.06 -10.90 6.53
N ALA A 279 11.16 -11.42 7.10
CA ALA A 279 11.81 -12.64 6.63
C ALA A 279 10.87 -13.85 6.66
N LEU A 280 10.11 -14.05 7.75
CA LEU A 280 9.12 -15.11 7.84
C LEU A 280 8.00 -14.95 6.81
N SER A 281 7.55 -13.71 6.57
CA SER A 281 6.46 -13.43 5.62
C SER A 281 6.81 -13.81 4.18
N LEU A 282 8.09 -13.96 3.84
CA LEU A 282 8.53 -14.36 2.50
C LEU A 282 8.32 -15.85 2.21
N PHE A 283 8.05 -16.67 3.21
CA PHE A 283 7.71 -18.09 3.03
C PHE A 283 6.20 -18.27 2.81
N GLU A 284 5.84 -19.26 2.00
CA GLU A 284 4.47 -19.60 1.63
C GLU A 284 3.66 -20.09 2.83
N TRP A 285 2.57 -19.39 3.10
CA TRP A 285 1.67 -19.64 4.22
C TRP A 285 1.14 -21.07 4.24
N GLU A 286 0.66 -21.55 3.09
CA GLU A 286 0.08 -22.88 2.92
C GLU A 286 1.11 -23.87 2.38
N ALA A 287 1.84 -23.52 1.31
CA ALA A 287 2.70 -24.46 0.60
C ALA A 287 3.97 -24.86 1.38
N GLU A 288 4.46 -23.98 2.26
CA GLU A 288 5.60 -24.24 3.15
C GLU A 288 5.13 -24.39 4.61
N SER A 289 3.83 -24.65 4.82
CA SER A 289 3.23 -24.94 6.13
C SER A 289 3.45 -23.88 7.23
N VAL A 290 3.81 -22.63 6.89
CA VAL A 290 4.03 -21.56 7.88
C VAL A 290 2.82 -21.35 8.78
N LEU A 291 1.60 -21.58 8.26
CA LEU A 291 0.36 -21.51 9.06
C LEU A 291 0.38 -22.40 10.30
N GLN A 292 1.11 -23.52 10.26
CA GLN A 292 1.13 -24.51 11.35
C GLN A 292 1.78 -23.95 12.61
N LEU A 293 2.67 -22.95 12.46
CA LEU A 293 3.21 -22.20 13.59
C LEU A 293 2.12 -21.54 14.44
N PHE A 294 0.96 -21.23 13.84
CA PHE A 294 -0.12 -20.49 14.51
C PHE A 294 -1.39 -21.33 14.76
N SER A 295 -1.49 -22.54 14.19
CA SER A 295 -2.72 -23.34 14.17
C SER A 295 -3.15 -23.86 15.55
N GLY A 296 -2.20 -24.20 16.43
CA GLY A 296 -2.47 -24.67 17.80
C GLY A 296 -2.65 -23.56 18.84
N ILE A 297 -2.47 -22.29 18.45
CA ILE A 297 -2.46 -21.16 19.38
C ILE A 297 -3.91 -20.73 19.73
N LYS A 298 -4.48 -21.33 20.78
CA LYS A 298 -5.89 -21.15 21.19
C LYS A 298 -6.14 -19.80 21.86
N LEU A 299 -7.17 -19.07 21.41
CA LEU A 299 -7.63 -17.83 22.05
C LEU A 299 -7.76 -18.01 23.57
N LYS A 300 -7.06 -17.18 24.34
CA LYS A 300 -7.27 -17.15 25.79
C LYS A 300 -8.64 -16.52 26.03
N LYS A 301 -9.46 -17.13 26.90
CA LYS A 301 -10.75 -16.54 27.27
C LYS A 301 -10.50 -15.18 27.92
N THR A 302 -10.90 -14.12 27.24
CA THR A 302 -10.93 -12.76 27.80
C THR A 302 -12.30 -12.45 28.36
N SER A 303 -12.34 -11.65 29.41
CA SER A 303 -13.59 -11.03 29.86
C SER A 303 -14.01 -9.96 28.86
N LEU A 304 -15.32 -9.70 28.76
CA LEU A 304 -15.87 -8.61 27.95
C LEU A 304 -15.21 -7.26 28.32
N ALA A 305 -14.87 -7.08 29.59
CA ALA A 305 -14.18 -5.90 30.07
C ALA A 305 -12.78 -5.73 29.44
N GLN A 306 -11.99 -6.82 29.35
CA GLN A 306 -10.68 -6.78 28.69
C GLN A 306 -10.81 -6.54 27.17
N GLU A 307 -11.80 -7.15 26.52
CA GLU A 307 -12.05 -6.93 25.09
C GLU A 307 -12.46 -5.49 24.81
N THR A 308 -13.25 -4.88 25.71
CA THR A 308 -13.66 -3.48 25.62
C THR A 308 -12.45 -2.55 25.76
N ILE A 309 -11.56 -2.79 26.73
CA ILE A 309 -10.31 -2.04 26.88
C ILE A 309 -9.47 -2.13 25.59
N ASN A 310 -9.21 -3.35 25.12
CA ASN A 310 -8.44 -3.59 23.89
C ASN A 310 -9.07 -2.94 22.65
N PHE A 311 -10.40 -2.86 22.60
CA PHE A 311 -11.08 -2.20 21.50
C PHE A 311 -10.79 -0.69 21.51
N PHE A 312 -10.95 -0.03 22.66
CA PHE A 312 -10.81 1.42 22.74
C PHE A 312 -9.35 1.87 22.69
N GLU A 313 -8.41 1.19 23.35
CA GLU A 313 -6.98 1.56 23.29
C GLU A 313 -6.46 1.61 21.84
N PHE A 314 -6.95 0.73 20.98
CA PHE A 314 -6.39 0.54 19.64
C PHE A 314 -7.28 1.05 18.50
N THR A 315 -8.61 1.08 18.67
CA THR A 315 -9.54 1.51 17.61
C THR A 315 -9.99 2.95 17.81
N PHE A 316 -10.07 3.41 19.05
CA PHE A 316 -10.47 4.77 19.40
C PHE A 316 -9.66 5.24 20.61
N PRO A 317 -8.34 5.44 20.44
CA PRO A 317 -7.48 5.86 21.54
C PRO A 317 -8.05 7.12 22.20
N ASP A 318 -7.85 7.24 23.51
CA ASP A 318 -8.30 8.37 24.34
C ASP A 318 -9.81 8.57 24.46
N ARG A 319 -10.63 7.65 23.94
CA ARG A 319 -12.09 7.75 24.03
C ARG A 319 -12.66 7.32 25.39
N LEU A 320 -11.95 6.49 26.13
CA LEU A 320 -12.34 6.09 27.49
C LEU A 320 -11.84 7.11 28.50
N SER A 321 -12.75 7.59 29.36
CA SER A 321 -12.35 8.44 30.48
C SER A 321 -11.55 7.63 31.52
N PRO A 322 -10.80 8.27 32.43
CA PRO A 322 -10.15 7.59 33.54
C PRO A 322 -11.14 6.75 34.39
N ALA A 323 -12.38 7.22 34.55
CA ALA A 323 -13.41 6.50 35.29
C ALA A 323 -13.90 5.25 34.55
N ASP A 324 -14.04 5.31 33.22
CA ASP A 324 -14.42 4.15 32.39
C ASP A 324 -13.32 3.08 32.43
N ASN A 325 -12.05 3.50 32.34
CA ASN A 325 -10.90 2.61 32.45
C ASN A 325 -10.86 1.90 33.82
N GLU A 326 -11.13 2.64 34.90
CA GLU A 326 -11.19 2.05 36.24
C GLU A 326 -12.35 1.06 36.39
N TYR A 327 -13.54 1.43 35.88
CA TYR A 327 -14.71 0.56 35.89
C TYR A 327 -14.46 -0.75 35.10
N LEU A 328 -13.86 -0.66 33.93
CA LEU A 328 -13.51 -1.83 33.12
C LEU A 328 -12.42 -2.69 33.79
N ARG A 329 -11.45 -2.08 34.50
CA ARG A 329 -10.47 -2.83 35.28
C ARG A 329 -11.11 -3.60 36.43
N VAL A 330 -12.09 -3.02 37.12
CA VAL A 330 -12.86 -3.72 38.18
C VAL A 330 -13.66 -4.89 37.60
N LEU A 331 -14.29 -4.72 36.43
CA LEU A 331 -15.04 -5.79 35.76
C LEU A 331 -14.15 -6.90 35.17
N LYS A 332 -12.86 -6.61 34.93
CA LYS A 332 -11.90 -7.59 34.43
C LYS A 332 -11.62 -8.69 35.48
N GLY A 333 -11.68 -8.35 36.77
CA GLY A 333 -11.24 -9.20 37.87
C GLY A 333 -9.76 -9.02 38.17
#